data_AF-A0A963EVW1-F1
#
_entry.id   AF-A0A963EVW1-F1
#
_cell.length_a   1.000
_cell.length_b   1.000
_cell.length_c   1.000
_cell.angle_alpha   90.00
_cell.angle_beta   90.00
_cell.angle_gamma   90.00
#
_symmetry.space_group_name_H-M   'P 1'
#
loop_
_entity.id
_entity.type
_entity.pdbx_description
1 polymer ?
#
loop_
_entity_poly.entity_id
_entity_poly.type
_entity_poly.pdbx_seq_one_letter_code
_entity_poly.pdbx_strand_id
1 'polypeptide(L)'
;MHQQGVAAFPYYFVGINSLAELATRQDRVCVLNITGGESRTVTPVSHTYSGGNVVCGTAPGRSGTVMSTPKGNIPVYGNIAEAMEAGHKFNVVVIYLPPSGVRDGVLEALRINPYLKKIVILTEKVPVHDARIIRSLGQMYGVDIFGANCLGLTDANNRVSIGGALGGNAPAE
;
A
#
# COMPACT_ATOMS: atom_id res chain seq x y z
N MET A 1 -1.68 -24.32 -2.93
CA MET A 1 -2.94 -24.33 -2.17
C MET A 1 -3.62 -23.00 -2.42
N HIS A 2 -4.82 -22.97 -2.99
CA HIS A 2 -5.60 -21.73 -3.06
C HIS A 2 -6.01 -21.34 -1.64
N GLN A 3 -5.66 -20.12 -1.20
CA GLN A 3 -6.18 -19.61 0.07
C GLN A 3 -7.70 -19.45 -0.04
N GLN A 4 -8.45 -19.99 0.92
CA GLN A 4 -9.88 -19.74 0.99
C GLN A 4 -10.13 -18.32 1.51
N GLY A 5 -10.82 -17.52 0.70
CA GLY A 5 -11.33 -16.21 1.12
C GLY A 5 -12.69 -16.33 1.81
N VAL A 6 -13.43 -15.22 1.86
CA VAL A 6 -14.77 -15.20 2.45
C VAL A 6 -15.75 -16.11 1.68
N ALA A 7 -16.64 -16.79 2.42
CA ALA A 7 -17.54 -17.79 1.85
C ALA A 7 -18.51 -17.25 0.77
N ALA A 8 -18.82 -15.95 0.82
CA ALA A 8 -19.68 -15.29 -0.17
C ALA A 8 -19.08 -15.24 -1.58
N PHE A 9 -17.76 -15.40 -1.71
CA PHE A 9 -17.05 -15.41 -3.00
C PHE A 9 -16.35 -16.75 -3.21
N PRO A 10 -17.08 -17.83 -3.54
CA PRO A 10 -16.53 -19.19 -3.57
C PRO A 10 -15.46 -19.43 -4.66
N TYR A 11 -15.42 -18.57 -5.67
CA TYR A 11 -14.49 -18.67 -6.81
C TYR A 11 -13.39 -17.61 -6.81
N TYR A 12 -13.42 -16.67 -5.87
CA TYR A 12 -12.48 -15.57 -5.79
C TYR A 12 -11.96 -15.42 -4.36
N PHE A 13 -10.66 -15.25 -4.22
CA PHE A 13 -10.11 -14.80 -2.97
C PHE A 13 -10.60 -13.39 -2.67
N VAL A 14 -11.15 -13.23 -1.47
CA VAL A 14 -11.39 -11.95 -0.80
C VAL A 14 -10.96 -12.18 0.65
N GLY A 15 -9.97 -11.44 1.12
CA GLY A 15 -9.38 -11.60 2.45
C GLY A 15 -10.08 -10.77 3.53
N ILE A 16 -10.96 -9.85 3.13
CA ILE A 16 -11.67 -8.91 4.02
C ILE A 16 -13.07 -9.44 4.32
N ASN A 17 -13.32 -9.78 5.58
CA ASN A 17 -14.60 -10.33 6.05
C ASN A 17 -15.57 -9.26 6.55
N SER A 18 -15.06 -8.06 6.86
CA SER A 18 -15.86 -6.97 7.39
C SER A 18 -15.29 -5.61 7.02
N LEU A 19 -16.11 -4.56 7.05
CA LEU A 19 -15.66 -3.18 6.83
C LEU A 19 -14.58 -2.76 7.85
N ALA A 20 -14.60 -3.33 9.05
CA ALA A 20 -13.64 -3.06 10.10
C ALA A 20 -12.20 -3.54 9.76
N GLU A 21 -12.03 -4.38 8.74
CA GLU A 21 -10.72 -4.90 8.31
C GLU A 21 -10.08 -4.09 7.17
N LEU A 22 -10.83 -3.15 6.56
CA LEU A 22 -10.37 -2.34 5.42
C LEU A 22 -9.14 -1.49 5.77
N ALA A 23 -9.24 -0.69 6.83
CA ALA A 23 -8.16 0.17 7.33
C ALA A 23 -8.10 0.08 8.86
N THR A 24 -7.03 -0.50 9.39
CA THR A 24 -6.91 -0.86 10.81
C THR A 24 -5.68 -0.21 11.44
N ARG A 25 -5.70 -0.02 12.77
CA ARG A 25 -4.54 0.53 13.49
C ARG A 25 -3.33 -0.41 13.48
N GLN A 26 -3.55 -1.68 13.13
CA GLN A 26 -2.53 -2.71 13.01
C GLN A 26 -1.83 -2.66 11.65
N ASP A 27 -2.41 -1.96 10.66
CA ASP A 27 -1.77 -1.85 9.35
C ASP A 27 -0.43 -1.13 9.46
N ARG A 28 0.57 -1.74 8.83
CA ARG A 28 1.93 -1.21 8.66
C ARG A 28 2.17 -1.12 7.17
N VAL A 29 2.55 0.06 6.72
CA VAL A 29 2.52 0.44 5.30
C VAL A 29 3.94 0.66 4.78
N CYS A 30 4.24 0.05 3.63
CA CYS A 30 5.36 0.43 2.78
C CYS A 30 4.83 1.22 1.57
N VAL A 31 5.41 2.39 1.29
CA VAL A 31 5.01 3.23 0.15
C VAL A 31 6.02 3.09 -1.00
N LEU A 32 5.59 2.59 -2.15
CA LEU A 32 6.42 2.54 -3.35
C LEU A 32 6.44 3.89 -4.06
N ASN A 33 7.64 4.32 -4.43
CA ASN A 33 7.91 5.67 -4.92
C ASN A 33 7.50 6.76 -3.92
N ILE A 34 7.93 6.61 -2.66
CA ILE A 34 7.58 7.53 -1.57
C ILE A 34 8.06 8.96 -1.82
N THR A 35 9.13 9.14 -2.59
CA THR A 35 9.67 10.48 -2.93
C THR A 35 9.04 11.09 -4.19
N GLY A 36 8.01 10.45 -4.76
CA GLY A 36 7.27 10.92 -5.93
C GLY A 36 6.51 12.23 -5.67
N GLY A 37 6.07 12.88 -6.76
CA GLY A 37 5.48 14.23 -6.70
C GLY A 37 4.25 14.32 -5.80
N GLU A 38 3.36 13.33 -5.84
CA GLU A 38 2.14 13.24 -5.02
C GLU A 38 2.39 12.55 -3.68
N SER A 39 3.11 11.42 -3.68
CA SER A 39 3.42 10.67 -2.45
C SER A 39 4.17 11.51 -1.43
N ARG A 40 5.06 12.43 -1.85
CA ARG A 40 5.79 13.31 -0.91
C ARG A 40 4.90 14.27 -0.13
N THR A 41 3.74 14.65 -0.67
CA THR A 41 2.82 15.57 -0.01
C THR A 41 1.75 14.82 0.77
N VAL A 42 1.25 13.71 0.21
CA VAL A 42 0.13 12.95 0.77
C VAL A 42 0.59 12.00 1.89
N THR A 43 1.75 11.36 1.75
CA THR A 43 2.23 10.36 2.72
C THR A 43 2.38 10.95 4.13
N PRO A 44 2.99 12.13 4.34
CA PRO A 44 3.09 12.71 5.69
C PRO A 44 1.74 12.98 6.36
N VAL A 45 0.74 13.42 5.59
CA VAL A 45 -0.62 13.70 6.09
C VAL A 45 -1.30 12.40 6.51
N SER A 46 -1.35 11.42 5.61
CA SER A 46 -1.95 10.10 5.88
C SER A 46 -1.24 9.38 7.04
N HIS A 47 0.09 9.41 7.07
CA HIS A 47 0.90 8.83 8.15
C HIS A 47 0.58 9.47 9.52
N THR A 48 0.53 10.81 9.56
CA THR A 48 0.28 11.56 10.80
C THR A 48 -1.13 11.30 11.33
N TYR A 49 -2.13 11.37 10.45
CA TYR A 49 -3.52 11.07 10.78
C TYR A 49 -3.68 9.66 11.36
N SER A 50 -2.99 8.70 10.75
CA SER A 50 -3.07 7.26 11.06
C SER A 50 -2.23 6.81 12.25
N GLY A 51 -1.73 7.75 13.05
CA GLY A 51 -0.97 7.38 14.22
C GLY A 51 0.51 7.05 13.96
N GLY A 52 0.98 7.05 12.70
CA GLY A 52 2.35 6.68 12.32
C GLY A 52 2.45 5.29 11.66
N ASN A 53 1.51 4.94 10.78
CA ASN A 53 1.39 3.59 10.20
C ASN A 53 2.37 3.29 9.05
N VAL A 54 2.93 4.30 8.38
CA VAL A 54 3.97 4.11 7.36
C VAL A 54 5.32 3.83 8.02
N VAL A 55 5.87 2.64 7.79
CA VAL A 55 7.11 2.17 8.43
C VAL A 55 8.34 2.35 7.57
N CYS A 56 8.17 2.33 6.25
CA CYS A 56 9.23 2.56 5.28
C CYS A 56 8.64 2.99 3.94
N GLY A 57 9.50 3.44 3.03
CA GLY A 57 9.14 3.59 1.63
C GLY A 57 10.28 3.18 0.71
N THR A 58 9.97 3.09 -0.58
CA THR A 58 10.98 2.82 -1.61
C THR A 58 11.07 3.96 -2.60
N ALA A 59 12.28 4.17 -3.12
CA ALA A 59 12.56 5.04 -4.25
C ALA A 59 13.86 4.56 -4.91
N PRO A 60 13.80 3.98 -6.12
CA PRO A 60 14.99 3.51 -6.82
C PRO A 60 16.07 4.59 -6.92
N GLY A 61 17.30 4.24 -6.55
CA GLY A 61 18.44 5.16 -6.54
C GLY A 61 18.48 6.16 -5.38
N ARG A 62 17.58 6.05 -4.39
CA ARG A 62 17.53 6.93 -3.20
C ARG A 62 17.59 6.18 -1.88
N SER A 63 18.16 4.97 -1.89
CA SER A 63 18.35 4.17 -0.68
C SER A 63 19.21 4.92 0.36
N GLY A 64 18.84 4.82 1.63
CA GLY A 64 19.51 5.51 2.75
C GLY A 64 19.01 6.94 3.01
N THR A 65 18.12 7.47 2.17
CA THR A 65 17.45 8.75 2.44
C THR A 65 16.27 8.57 3.40
N VAL A 66 15.72 9.68 3.88
CA VAL A 66 14.55 9.69 4.77
C VAL A 66 13.51 10.69 4.29
N MET A 67 12.24 10.40 4.55
CA MET A 67 11.15 11.36 4.48
C MET A 67 10.81 11.86 5.87
N SER A 68 11.00 13.15 6.13
CA SER A 68 10.60 13.76 7.39
C SER A 68 9.09 13.96 7.46
N THR A 69 8.50 13.59 8.59
CA THR A 69 7.09 13.83 8.91
C THR A 69 6.95 14.39 10.32
N PRO A 70 5.81 15.01 10.68
CA PRO A 70 5.54 15.45 12.04
C PRO A 70 5.62 14.32 13.10
N LYS A 71 5.49 13.05 12.70
CA LYS A 71 5.60 11.89 13.58
C LYS A 71 6.96 11.20 13.58
N GLY A 72 7.93 11.74 12.84
CA GLY A 72 9.27 11.19 12.73
C GLY A 72 9.67 10.90 11.28
N ASN A 73 10.91 10.44 11.12
CA ASN A 73 11.48 10.15 9.81
C ASN A 73 11.06 8.74 9.34
N ILE A 74 10.61 8.63 8.10
CA ILE A 74 10.35 7.37 7.42
C ILE A 74 11.60 7.01 6.59
N PRO A 75 12.25 5.85 6.81
CA PRO A 75 13.40 5.43 6.04
C PRO A 75 13.02 5.03 4.61
N VAL A 76 13.90 5.35 3.66
CA VAL A 76 13.72 5.10 2.22
C VAL A 76 14.77 4.12 1.72
N TYR A 77 14.31 3.10 0.99
CA TYR A 77 15.13 2.03 0.41
C TYR A 77 15.04 2.01 -1.11
N GLY A 78 15.93 1.28 -1.79
CA GLY A 78 15.89 1.14 -3.24
C GLY A 78 14.70 0.31 -3.73
N ASN A 79 14.31 -0.70 -2.94
CA ASN A 79 13.30 -1.71 -3.27
C ASN A 79 12.75 -2.35 -1.97
N ILE A 80 11.74 -3.22 -2.09
CA ILE A 80 11.11 -3.90 -0.95
C ILE A 80 12.09 -4.86 -0.26
N ALA A 81 12.94 -5.55 -1.02
CA ALA A 81 13.89 -6.51 -0.46
C ALA A 81 14.85 -5.83 0.53
N GLU A 82 15.45 -4.70 0.14
CA GLU A 82 16.30 -3.88 1.02
C GLU A 82 15.57 -3.43 2.29
N ALA A 83 14.31 -3.00 2.16
CA ALA A 83 13.52 -2.59 3.33
C ALA A 83 13.31 -3.75 4.30
N MET A 84 13.03 -4.95 3.79
CA MET A 84 12.84 -6.15 4.60
C MET A 84 14.15 -6.66 5.21
N GLU A 85 15.26 -6.61 4.47
CA GLU A 85 16.61 -6.92 4.97
C GLU A 85 17.02 -6.00 6.12
N ALA A 86 16.62 -4.72 6.06
CA ALA A 86 16.78 -3.77 7.15
C ALA A 86 15.86 -4.02 8.36
N GLY A 87 15.03 -5.07 8.33
CA GLY A 87 14.19 -5.52 9.43
C GLY A 87 12.77 -4.97 9.45
N HIS A 88 12.34 -4.23 8.42
CA HIS A 88 10.98 -3.70 8.36
C HIS A 88 9.96 -4.81 8.11
N LYS A 89 8.84 -4.73 8.82
CA LYS A 89 7.69 -5.62 8.66
C LYS A 89 6.45 -4.80 8.35
N PHE A 90 5.79 -5.13 7.25
CA PHE A 90 4.59 -4.45 6.79
C PHE A 90 3.64 -5.44 6.13
N ASN A 91 2.35 -5.19 6.27
CA ASN A 91 1.27 -6.02 5.71
C ASN A 91 0.50 -5.30 4.60
N VAL A 92 0.86 -4.05 4.31
CA VAL A 92 0.23 -3.21 3.29
C VAL A 92 1.29 -2.56 2.42
N VAL A 93 1.07 -2.58 1.09
CA VAL A 93 1.86 -1.80 0.13
C VAL A 93 0.98 -0.78 -0.56
N VAL A 94 1.43 0.47 -0.59
CA VAL A 94 0.77 1.59 -1.27
C VAL A 94 1.61 1.99 -2.47
N ILE A 95 1.01 2.06 -3.66
CA ILE A 95 1.72 2.24 -4.92
C ILE A 95 1.46 3.63 -5.52
N TYR A 96 2.53 4.42 -5.60
CA TYR A 96 2.61 5.71 -6.31
C TYR A 96 3.57 5.64 -7.52
N LEU A 97 3.60 4.50 -8.22
CA LEU A 97 4.43 4.31 -9.40
C LEU A 97 3.75 4.90 -10.66
N PRO A 98 4.51 5.28 -11.69
CA PRO A 98 3.95 5.54 -13.01
C PRO A 98 3.18 4.31 -13.54
N PRO A 99 2.20 4.48 -14.45
CA PRO A 99 1.33 3.38 -14.91
C PRO A 99 2.10 2.15 -15.43
N SER A 100 3.21 2.38 -16.14
CA SER A 100 4.08 1.33 -16.67
C SER A 100 4.81 0.51 -15.59
N GLY A 101 4.99 1.06 -14.40
CA GLY A 101 5.70 0.40 -13.29
C GLY A 101 4.79 -0.31 -12.29
N VAL A 102 3.46 -0.10 -12.35
CA VAL A 102 2.53 -0.62 -11.33
C VAL A 102 2.55 -2.14 -11.27
N ARG A 103 2.47 -2.83 -12.41
CA ARG A 103 2.46 -4.30 -12.45
C ARG A 103 3.70 -4.89 -11.82
N ASP A 104 4.86 -4.33 -12.12
CA ASP A 104 6.14 -4.85 -11.63
C ASP A 104 6.31 -4.56 -10.13
N GLY A 105 5.85 -3.39 -9.65
CA GLY A 105 5.80 -3.10 -8.21
C GLY A 105 4.83 -4.00 -7.43
N VAL A 106 3.69 -4.37 -8.01
CA VAL A 106 2.78 -5.38 -7.44
C VAL A 106 3.47 -6.74 -7.37
N LEU A 107 4.12 -7.16 -8.45
CA LEU A 107 4.79 -8.45 -8.52
C LEU A 107 5.94 -8.55 -7.50
N GLU A 108 6.73 -7.49 -7.36
CA GLU A 108 7.78 -7.39 -6.33
C GLU A 108 7.19 -7.58 -4.93
N ALA A 109 6.15 -6.81 -4.60
CA ALA A 109 5.50 -6.86 -3.30
C ALA A 109 5.01 -8.27 -2.96
N LEU A 110 4.34 -8.94 -3.90
CA LEU A 110 3.79 -10.28 -3.71
C LEU A 110 4.87 -11.35 -3.57
N ARG A 111 5.97 -11.24 -4.32
CA ARG A 111 7.04 -12.26 -4.30
C ARG A 111 7.97 -12.13 -3.11
N ILE A 112 8.25 -10.91 -2.67
CA ILE A 112 9.26 -10.64 -1.65
C ILE A 112 8.65 -10.60 -0.24
N ASN A 113 7.43 -10.08 -0.08
CA ASN A 113 6.82 -9.92 1.23
C ASN A 113 5.76 -11.00 1.53
N PRO A 114 6.08 -12.03 2.35
CA PRO A 114 5.13 -13.08 2.71
C PRO A 114 4.05 -12.62 3.72
N TYR A 115 4.19 -11.44 4.31
CA TYR A 115 3.22 -10.88 5.28
C TYR A 115 2.17 -9.98 4.62
N LEU A 116 2.27 -9.78 3.31
CA LEU A 116 1.41 -8.87 2.57
C LEU A 116 -0.04 -9.36 2.59
N LYS A 117 -0.96 -8.46 2.91
CA LYS A 117 -2.40 -8.71 2.92
C LYS A 117 -3.14 -7.82 1.94
N LYS A 118 -2.66 -6.58 1.78
CA LYS A 118 -3.35 -5.54 0.99
C LYS A 118 -2.35 -4.80 0.09
N ILE A 119 -2.76 -4.53 -1.13
CA ILE A 119 -2.09 -3.57 -2.01
C ILE A 119 -3.10 -2.48 -2.40
N VAL A 120 -2.70 -1.22 -2.25
CA VAL A 120 -3.50 -0.05 -2.63
C VAL A 120 -2.82 0.68 -3.77
N ILE A 121 -3.47 0.74 -4.93
CA ILE A 121 -2.91 1.30 -6.16
C ILE A 121 -3.60 2.64 -6.43
N LEU A 122 -2.90 3.75 -6.19
CA LEU A 122 -3.43 5.09 -6.48
C LEU A 122 -3.36 5.41 -7.97
N THR A 123 -2.30 4.93 -8.64
CA THR A 123 -1.97 5.25 -10.02
C THR A 123 -3.17 5.16 -10.97
N GLU A 124 -3.44 6.24 -11.70
CA GLU A 124 -4.43 6.29 -12.76
C GLU A 124 -3.89 5.71 -14.08
N LYS A 125 -4.78 5.43 -15.04
CA LYS A 125 -4.42 5.04 -16.42
C LYS A 125 -3.54 3.79 -16.51
N VAL A 126 -3.65 2.88 -15.53
CA VAL A 126 -3.05 1.54 -15.63
C VAL A 126 -3.71 0.80 -16.80
N PRO A 127 -2.93 0.26 -17.74
CA PRO A 127 -3.50 -0.49 -18.87
C PRO A 127 -4.38 -1.65 -18.40
N VAL A 128 -5.51 -1.87 -19.07
CA VAL A 128 -6.43 -2.98 -18.73
C VAL A 128 -5.73 -4.34 -18.75
N HIS A 129 -4.78 -4.52 -19.68
CA HIS A 129 -3.93 -5.70 -19.74
C HIS A 129 -3.20 -5.96 -18.41
N ASP A 130 -2.53 -4.93 -17.87
CA ASP A 130 -1.78 -5.04 -16.62
C ASP A 130 -2.72 -5.17 -15.42
N ALA A 131 -3.86 -4.48 -15.42
CA ALA A 131 -4.88 -4.62 -14.38
C ALA A 131 -5.41 -6.06 -14.27
N ARG A 132 -5.61 -6.76 -15.40
CA ARG A 132 -6.02 -8.18 -15.41
C ARG A 132 -4.95 -9.08 -14.79
N ILE A 133 -3.68 -8.82 -15.08
CA ILE A 133 -2.55 -9.57 -14.51
C ILE A 133 -2.46 -9.32 -13.00
N ILE A 134 -2.52 -8.06 -12.58
CA ILE A 134 -2.51 -7.65 -11.16
C ILE A 134 -3.63 -8.34 -10.39
N ARG A 135 -4.85 -8.35 -10.93
CA ARG A 135 -5.98 -9.07 -10.32
C ARG A 135 -5.66 -10.55 -10.17
N SER A 136 -5.19 -11.21 -11.23
CA SER A 136 -4.85 -12.64 -11.19
C SER A 136 -3.76 -12.95 -10.15
N LEU A 137 -2.73 -12.11 -10.07
CA LEU A 137 -1.67 -12.22 -9.07
C LEU A 137 -2.22 -12.10 -7.65
N GLY A 138 -3.06 -11.10 -7.36
CA GLY A 138 -3.69 -10.96 -6.04
C GLY A 138 -4.49 -12.21 -5.63
N GLN A 139 -5.23 -12.80 -6.58
CA GLN A 139 -5.97 -14.04 -6.35
C GLN A 139 -5.07 -15.25 -6.07
N MET A 140 -3.94 -15.37 -6.79
CA MET A 140 -2.99 -16.47 -6.60
C MET A 140 -2.25 -16.39 -5.26
N TYR A 141 -1.93 -15.19 -4.80
CA TYR A 141 -1.15 -14.96 -3.58
C TYR A 141 -2.02 -14.74 -2.34
N GLY A 142 -3.35 -14.62 -2.49
CA GLY A 142 -4.24 -14.34 -1.36
C GLY A 142 -4.07 -12.93 -0.82
N VAL A 143 -3.98 -11.94 -1.71
CA VAL A 143 -3.78 -10.53 -1.36
C VAL A 143 -4.89 -9.69 -1.99
N ASP A 144 -5.55 -8.87 -1.18
CA ASP A 144 -6.59 -7.96 -1.64
C ASP A 144 -5.98 -6.77 -2.37
N ILE A 145 -6.48 -6.49 -3.58
CA ILE A 145 -6.03 -5.38 -4.41
C ILE A 145 -7.12 -4.31 -4.43
N PHE A 146 -6.76 -3.10 -4.04
CA PHE A 146 -7.60 -1.91 -4.14
C PHE A 146 -7.10 -1.00 -5.26
N GLY A 147 -8.04 -0.52 -6.08
CA GLY A 147 -7.73 0.23 -7.30
C GLY A 147 -7.47 -0.69 -8.50
N ALA A 148 -6.72 -0.29 -9.52
CA ALA A 148 -6.06 1.00 -9.74
C ALA A 148 -7.03 2.21 -9.74
N ASN A 149 -6.49 3.43 -9.82
CA ASN A 149 -7.28 4.66 -9.77
C ASN A 149 -8.20 4.72 -8.53
N CYS A 150 -7.59 4.78 -7.34
CA CYS A 150 -8.33 5.00 -6.10
C CYS A 150 -7.70 6.13 -5.30
N LEU A 151 -8.45 6.70 -4.36
CA LEU A 151 -7.95 7.73 -3.42
C LEU A 151 -7.42 7.14 -2.11
N GLY A 152 -7.28 5.82 -2.02
CA GLY A 152 -6.88 5.12 -0.80
C GLY A 152 -8.06 4.55 0.00
N LEU A 153 -7.80 4.20 1.26
CA LEU A 153 -8.78 3.67 2.20
C LEU A 153 -8.72 4.46 3.51
N THR A 154 -9.88 4.82 4.07
CA THR A 154 -9.95 5.52 5.34
C THR A 154 -11.05 4.96 6.23
N ASP A 155 -10.71 4.73 7.50
CA ASP A 155 -11.64 4.56 8.61
C ASP A 155 -11.54 5.80 9.49
N ALA A 156 -12.56 6.67 9.39
CA ALA A 156 -12.61 7.93 10.13
C ALA A 156 -12.81 7.71 11.64
N ASN A 157 -13.58 6.69 12.04
CA ASN A 157 -13.85 6.40 13.44
C ASN A 157 -12.57 5.95 14.16
N ASN A 158 -11.79 5.10 13.49
CA ASN A 158 -10.51 4.65 14.04
C ASN A 158 -9.33 5.60 13.75
N ARG A 159 -9.57 6.64 12.94
CA ARG A 159 -8.56 7.60 12.47
C ARG A 159 -7.40 6.88 11.79
N VAL A 160 -7.70 6.06 10.80
CA VAL A 160 -6.72 5.33 10.00
C VAL A 160 -6.95 5.64 8.54
N SER A 161 -5.88 5.98 7.84
CA SER A 161 -5.84 6.19 6.39
C SER A 161 -4.67 5.41 5.79
N ILE A 162 -4.90 4.82 4.63
CA ILE A 162 -3.93 4.02 3.89
C ILE A 162 -3.84 4.58 2.47
N GLY A 163 -2.78 5.37 2.26
CA GLY A 163 -2.52 6.02 0.98
C GLY A 163 -3.56 7.06 0.59
N GLY A 164 -3.26 7.77 -0.49
CA GLY A 164 -4.13 8.75 -1.14
C GLY A 164 -4.57 9.92 -0.25
N ALA A 165 -5.29 10.86 -0.86
CA ALA A 165 -5.61 12.16 -0.27
C ALA A 165 -7.04 12.25 0.30
N LEU A 166 -7.62 11.12 0.73
CA LEU A 166 -8.95 11.10 1.35
C LEU A 166 -8.96 12.01 2.59
N GLY A 167 -9.85 13.01 2.60
CA GLY A 167 -9.93 14.02 3.66
C GLY A 167 -8.97 15.21 3.46
N GLY A 168 -8.25 15.29 2.35
CA GLY A 168 -7.39 16.42 2.00
C GLY A 168 -6.23 16.61 2.98
N ASN A 169 -5.87 17.87 3.26
CA ASN A 169 -4.76 18.22 4.15
C ASN A 169 -5.13 18.15 5.64
N ALA A 170 -6.44 18.08 5.96
CA ALA A 170 -6.96 18.06 7.32
C ALA A 170 -8.00 16.93 7.49
N PRO A 171 -7.61 15.65 7.37
CA PRO A 171 -8.54 14.50 7.38
C PRO A 171 -9.27 14.26 8.72
N ALA A 172 -9.06 15.11 9.72
CA ALA A 172 -9.72 15.06 11.02
C ALA A 172 -10.88 16.04 11.17
N GLU A 173 -11.02 16.99 10.23
CA GLU A 173 -12.16 17.91 10.12
C GLU A 173 -13.33 17.25 9.38
#